data_AF-A0A933G9T9-F1
#
_entry.id   AF-A0A933G9T9-F1
#
_cell.length_a   1.000
_cell.length_b   1.000
_cell.length_c   1.000
_cell.angle_alpha   90.00
_cell.angle_beta   90.00
_cell.angle_gamma   90.00
#
_symmetry.space_group_name_H-M   'P 1'
#
loop_
_entity.id
_entity.type
_entity.pdbx_description
1 polymer ?
#
loop_
_entity_poly.entity_id
_entity_poly.type
_entity_poly.pdbx_seq_one_letter_code
_entity_poly.pdbx_strand_id
1 'polypeptide(L)'
;MNHPFVKYLMERDLIPHTTSRHLNGKTCLVREPLGMIAVGHGMLDSSQIDMILDRQRESSERFGEIAISLGFLTPEQVRTLIKIQEFRAASVLAEALALAGVLRYEDAVRYLGAFLAGDEELISMVANP
;
A
#
# COMPACT_ATOMS: atom_id res chain seq x y z
N MET A 1 14.54 0.65 2.38
CA MET A 1 13.34 -0.05 1.89
C MET A 1 12.86 0.69 0.63
N ASN A 2 12.53 0.00 -0.47
CA ASN A 2 12.15 0.64 -1.74
C ASN A 2 10.62 0.51 -1.96
N HIS A 3 9.82 1.30 -1.24
CA HIS A 3 8.36 1.30 -1.39
C HIS A 3 7.94 2.09 -2.63
N PRO A 4 6.92 1.67 -3.42
CA PRO A 4 6.51 2.37 -4.65
C PRO A 4 6.24 3.86 -4.44
N PHE A 5 5.53 4.23 -3.36
CA PHE A 5 5.31 5.63 -3.02
C PHE A 5 6.60 6.42 -2.76
N VAL A 6 7.56 5.89 -2.00
CA VAL A 6 8.85 6.55 -1.74
C VAL A 6 9.65 6.69 -3.03
N LYS A 7 9.67 5.63 -3.85
CA LYS A 7 10.30 5.64 -5.16
C LYS A 7 9.68 6.71 -6.06
N TYR A 8 8.36 6.78 -6.11
CA TYR A 8 7.60 7.79 -6.85
C TYR A 8 7.97 9.22 -6.43
N LEU A 9 8.12 9.49 -5.12
CA LEU A 9 8.55 10.80 -4.62
C LEU A 9 10.00 11.11 -5.01
N MET A 10 10.88 10.11 -4.96
CA MET A 10 12.30 10.26 -5.31
C MET A 10 12.53 10.50 -6.80
N GLU A 11 11.83 9.77 -7.67
CA GLU A 11 11.94 9.92 -9.12
C GLU A 11 11.44 11.29 -9.62
N ARG A 12 10.71 12.02 -8.78
CA ARG A 12 10.15 13.34 -9.06
C ARG A 12 10.84 14.47 -8.28
N ASP A 13 11.98 14.16 -7.64
CA ASP A 13 12.74 15.11 -6.80
C ASP A 13 11.91 15.78 -5.69
N LEU A 14 10.79 15.17 -5.28
CA LEU A 14 9.90 15.70 -4.23
C LEU A 14 10.46 15.47 -2.82
N ILE A 15 11.34 14.47 -2.68
CA ILE A 15 12.10 14.21 -1.46
C ILE A 15 13.57 13.91 -1.80
N PRO A 16 14.53 14.27 -0.94
CA PRO A 16 15.93 13.92 -1.15
C PRO A 16 16.16 12.40 -1.20
N HIS A 17 17.03 11.92 -2.10
CA HIS A 17 17.37 10.48 -2.19
C HIS A 17 18.00 9.90 -0.92
N THR A 18 18.53 10.74 -0.03
CA THR A 18 19.08 10.35 1.29
C THR A 18 17.99 9.97 2.30
N THR A 19 16.74 10.39 2.07
CA THR A 19 15.58 10.19 2.96
C THR A 19 15.29 8.71 3.23
N SER A 20 15.50 7.84 2.23
CA SER A 20 15.28 6.39 2.35
C SER A 20 16.04 5.76 3.53
N ARG A 21 17.18 6.32 3.91
CA ARG A 21 18.01 5.83 5.02
C ARG A 21 17.45 6.27 6.39
N HIS A 22 16.81 7.44 6.45
CA HIS A 22 16.24 8.01 7.68
C HIS A 22 14.91 7.35 8.09
N LEU A 23 14.11 6.87 7.12
CA LEU A 23 12.86 6.16 7.39
C LEU A 23 13.06 4.72 7.91
N ASN A 24 14.15 4.05 7.51
CA ASN A 24 14.42 2.66 7.90
C ASN A 24 14.57 2.45 9.43
N GLY A 25 14.89 3.50 10.20
CA GLY A 25 15.12 3.39 11.65
C GLY A 25 13.89 3.68 12.52
N LYS A 26 12.85 4.33 11.98
CA LYS A 26 11.69 4.80 12.76
C LYS A 26 10.37 4.17 12.35
N THR A 27 10.27 3.58 11.15
CA THR A 27 9.00 3.08 10.63
C THR A 27 9.11 1.58 10.37
N CYS A 28 8.66 0.76 11.32
CA CYS A 28 8.43 -0.67 11.09
C CYS A 28 7.11 -0.82 10.31
N LEU A 29 7.18 -0.66 9.00
CA LEU A 29 6.06 -0.89 8.10
C LEU A 29 5.92 -2.38 7.84
N VAL A 30 5.23 -3.08 8.73
CA VAL A 30 4.73 -4.41 8.42
C VAL A 30 3.55 -4.23 7.48
N ARG A 31 3.73 -4.57 6.19
CA ARG A 31 2.62 -4.59 5.23
C ARG A 31 1.59 -5.60 5.72
N GLU A 32 0.44 -5.11 6.14
CA GLU A 32 -0.65 -5.94 6.66
C GLU A 32 -1.03 -7.01 5.63
N PRO A 33 -1.06 -8.31 5.98
CA PRO A 33 -1.42 -9.36 5.05
C PRO A 33 -2.83 -9.16 4.47
N LEU A 34 -3.02 -9.47 3.20
CA LEU A 34 -4.30 -9.27 2.51
C LEU A 34 -5.45 -10.03 3.20
N GLY A 35 -5.16 -11.23 3.72
CA GLY A 35 -6.10 -12.03 4.51
C GLY A 35 -6.55 -11.34 5.81
N MET A 36 -5.66 -10.62 6.50
CA MET A 36 -6.03 -9.89 7.72
C MET A 36 -6.96 -8.72 7.41
N ILE A 37 -6.71 -8.02 6.30
CA ILE A 37 -7.60 -6.96 5.81
C ILE A 37 -8.98 -7.57 5.48
N ALA A 38 -9.01 -8.70 4.78
CA ALA A 38 -10.26 -9.38 4.42
C ALA A 38 -11.07 -9.83 5.65
N VAL A 39 -10.41 -10.40 6.66
CA VAL A 39 -11.04 -10.79 7.94
C VAL A 39 -11.56 -9.58 8.69
N GLY A 40 -10.77 -8.50 8.77
CA GLY A 40 -11.18 -7.26 9.44
C GLY A 40 -12.42 -6.60 8.83
N HIS A 41 -12.72 -6.88 7.55
CA HIS A 41 -13.92 -6.40 6.84
C HIS A 41 -15.02 -7.48 6.71
N GLY A 42 -14.88 -8.64 7.36
CA GLY A 42 -15.86 -9.72 7.32
C GLY A 42 -16.00 -10.40 5.95
N MET A 43 -15.04 -10.21 5.05
CA MET A 43 -15.02 -10.84 3.73
C MET A 43 -14.52 -12.28 3.77
N LEU A 44 -13.64 -12.58 4.73
CA LEU A 44 -13.14 -13.92 5.00
C LEU A 44 -13.25 -14.24 6.50
N ASP A 45 -13.44 -15.51 6.82
CA ASP A 45 -13.26 -16.03 8.17
C ASP A 45 -11.93 -16.77 8.33
N SER A 46 -11.58 -17.15 9.56
CA SER A 46 -10.31 -17.84 9.85
C SER A 46 -10.20 -19.20 9.16
N SER A 47 -11.31 -19.94 9.01
CA SER A 47 -11.28 -21.26 8.34
C SER A 47 -11.01 -21.12 6.84
N GLN A 48 -11.57 -20.09 6.21
CA GLN A 48 -11.32 -19.78 4.81
C GLN A 48 -9.87 -19.33 4.60
N ILE A 49 -9.29 -18.57 5.55
CA ILE A 49 -7.85 -18.24 5.53
C ILE A 49 -7.00 -19.50 5.57
N ASP A 50 -7.27 -20.43 6.48
CA ASP A 50 -6.50 -21.67 6.60
C ASP A 50 -6.56 -22.49 5.30
N MET A 51 -7.74 -22.62 4.69
CA MET A 51 -7.90 -23.29 3.39
C MET A 51 -7.11 -22.62 2.27
N ILE A 52 -7.10 -21.29 2.21
CA ILE A 52 -6.30 -20.55 1.21
C ILE A 52 -4.80 -20.78 1.44
N LEU A 53 -4.35 -20.72 2.70
CA LEU A 53 -2.94 -20.89 3.05
C LEU A 53 -2.44 -22.31 2.82
N ASP A 54 -3.25 -23.32 3.11
CA ASP A 54 -2.92 -24.72 2.83
C ASP A 54 -2.75 -24.94 1.33
N ARG A 55 -3.67 -24.42 0.51
CA ARG A 55 -3.53 -24.47 -0.94
C ARG A 55 -2.30 -23.71 -1.44
N GLN A 56 -1.96 -22.58 -0.82
CA GLN A 56 -0.74 -21.81 -1.13
C GLN A 56 0.56 -22.52 -0.74
N ARG A 57 0.53 -23.48 0.19
CA ARG A 57 1.70 -24.33 0.51
C ARG A 57 1.91 -25.41 -0.54
N GLU A 58 0.83 -25.88 -1.15
CA GLU A 58 0.84 -26.94 -2.15
C GLU A 58 0.99 -26.40 -3.59
N SER A 59 0.69 -25.12 -3.83
CA SER A 59 0.80 -24.47 -5.13
C SER A 59 1.58 -23.15 -5.08
N SER A 60 2.13 -22.71 -6.21
CA SER A 60 2.79 -21.40 -6.33
C SER A 60 1.79 -20.25 -6.60
N GLU A 61 0.49 -20.48 -6.39
CA GLU A 61 -0.56 -19.50 -6.67
C GLU A 61 -0.58 -18.37 -5.62
N ARG A 62 -1.04 -17.19 -6.02
CA ARG A 62 -1.13 -16.06 -5.09
C ARG A 62 -2.39 -16.19 -4.24
N PHE A 63 -2.32 -15.68 -3.00
CA PHE A 63 -3.44 -15.69 -2.04
C PHE A 63 -4.77 -15.23 -2.67
N GLY A 64 -4.76 -14.12 -3.41
CA GLY A 64 -5.97 -13.59 -4.06
C GLY A 64 -6.50 -14.49 -5.20
N GLU A 65 -5.62 -15.14 -5.95
CA GLU A 65 -6.00 -16.07 -7.03
C GLU A 65 -6.67 -17.32 -6.45
N ILE A 66 -6.07 -17.87 -5.38
CA ILE A 66 -6.63 -19.01 -4.64
C ILE A 66 -7.99 -18.65 -4.05
N ALA A 67 -8.12 -17.49 -3.39
CA ALA A 67 -9.38 -17.04 -2.81
C ALA A 67 -10.51 -16.91 -3.85
N ILE A 68 -10.18 -16.50 -5.09
CA ILE A 68 -11.12 -16.46 -6.22
C ILE A 68 -11.45 -17.89 -6.69
N SER A 69 -10.44 -18.74 -6.86
CA SER A 69 -10.63 -20.13 -7.31
C SER A 69 -11.48 -20.95 -6.33
N LEU A 70 -11.39 -20.67 -5.03
CA LEU A 70 -12.19 -21.31 -3.99
C LEU A 70 -13.59 -20.69 -3.85
N GLY A 71 -13.89 -19.62 -4.58
CA GLY A 71 -15.18 -18.92 -4.52
C GLY A 71 -15.39 -18.08 -3.26
N PHE A 72 -14.34 -17.83 -2.48
CA PHE A 72 -14.44 -17.04 -1.24
C PHE A 72 -14.42 -15.55 -1.50
N LEU A 73 -13.71 -15.10 -2.54
CA LEU A 73 -13.67 -13.70 -2.95
C LEU A 73 -13.94 -13.54 -4.44
N THR A 74 -14.55 -12.44 -4.83
CA THR A 74 -14.63 -12.04 -6.24
C THR A 74 -13.35 -11.34 -6.68
N PRO A 75 -13.04 -11.33 -8.00
CA PRO A 75 -11.94 -10.53 -8.54
C PRO A 75 -12.02 -9.05 -8.12
N GLU A 76 -13.22 -8.48 -8.05
CA GLU A 76 -13.49 -7.10 -7.61
C GLU A 76 -13.12 -6.88 -6.14
N GLN A 77 -13.46 -7.83 -5.27
CA GLN A 77 -13.11 -7.77 -3.85
C GLN A 77 -11.60 -7.87 -3.65
N VAL A 78 -10.92 -8.78 -4.36
CA VAL A 78 -9.46 -8.88 -4.31
C VAL A 78 -8.80 -7.58 -4.79
N ARG A 79 -9.25 -6.99 -5.89
CA ARG A 79 -8.75 -5.68 -6.36
C ARG A 79 -8.93 -4.58 -5.31
N THR A 80 -10.09 -4.55 -4.65
CA THR A 80 -10.38 -3.59 -3.59
C THR A 80 -9.45 -3.77 -2.39
N LEU A 81 -9.24 -5.01 -1.94
CA LEU A 81 -8.32 -5.33 -0.85
C LEU A 81 -6.89 -4.89 -1.14
N ILE A 82 -6.41 -5.09 -2.38
CA ILE A 82 -5.07 -4.64 -2.82
C ILE A 82 -4.97 -3.11 -2.73
N LYS A 83 -5.98 -2.38 -3.21
CA LYS A 83 -6.00 -0.90 -3.13
C LYS A 83 -6.01 -0.40 -1.69
N ILE A 84 -6.77 -1.04 -0.80
CA ILE A 84 -6.80 -0.70 0.63
C ILE A 84 -5.42 -0.94 1.26
N GLN A 85 -4.78 -2.06 0.94
CA GLN A 85 -3.46 -2.39 1.44
C GLN A 85 -2.40 -1.36 1.00
N GLU A 86 -2.44 -0.96 -0.27
CA GLU A 86 -1.56 0.08 -0.83
C GLU A 86 -1.81 1.44 -0.19
N PHE A 87 -3.09 1.84 -0.04
CA PHE A 87 -3.50 3.05 0.65
C PHE A 87 -2.92 3.11 2.07
N ARG A 88 -3.12 2.05 2.87
CA ARG A 88 -2.63 2.00 4.25
C ARG A 88 -1.11 2.11 4.33
N ALA A 89 -0.40 1.37 3.48
CA ALA A 89 1.06 1.38 3.45
C ALA A 89 1.62 2.75 3.03
N ALA A 90 1.06 3.37 1.98
CA ALA A 90 1.47 4.69 1.52
C ALA A 90 1.13 5.79 2.53
N SER A 91 -0.01 5.68 3.23
CA SER A 91 -0.44 6.66 4.25
C SER A 91 0.53 6.73 5.43
N VAL A 92 0.94 5.58 5.96
CA VAL A 92 1.92 5.52 7.06
C VAL A 92 3.27 6.13 6.64
N LEU A 93 3.65 5.97 5.37
CA LEU A 93 4.86 6.62 4.84
C LEU A 93 4.71 8.13 4.71
N ALA A 94 3.57 8.61 4.21
CA ALA A 94 3.28 10.03 4.10
C ALA A 94 3.30 10.69 5.49
N GLU A 95 2.67 10.07 6.48
CA GLU A 95 2.70 10.51 7.87
C GLU A 95 4.13 10.54 8.44
N ALA A 96 4.90 9.45 8.24
CA ALA A 96 6.27 9.39 8.73
C ALA A 96 7.18 10.46 8.10
N LEU A 97 7.00 10.76 6.81
CA LEU A 97 7.73 11.82 6.11
C LEU A 97 7.36 13.21 6.66
N ALA A 98 6.08 13.45 6.96
CA ALA A 98 5.62 14.69 7.56
C ALA A 98 6.17 14.87 8.99
N LEU A 99 6.04 13.84 9.83
CA LEU A 99 6.55 13.86 11.22
C LEU A 99 8.07 13.99 11.29
N ALA A 100 8.79 13.46 10.30
CA ALA A 100 10.24 13.62 10.19
C ALA A 100 10.66 15.01 9.69
N GLY A 101 9.72 15.87 9.29
CA GLY A 101 10.00 17.18 8.72
C GLY A 101 10.60 17.13 7.31
N VAL A 102 10.51 15.98 6.63
CA VAL A 102 10.99 15.81 5.26
C VAL A 102 10.00 16.44 4.27
N LEU A 103 8.71 16.27 4.57
CA LEU A 103 7.62 16.91 3.84
C LEU A 103 6.83 17.79 4.80
N ARG A 104 6.21 18.85 4.26
CA ARG A 104 5.12 19.52 4.97
C ARG A 104 3.90 18.62 4.98
N TYR A 105 3.03 18.78 5.97
CA TYR A 105 1.81 18.00 6.10
C TYR A 105 0.94 18.08 4.83
N GLU A 106 0.79 19.28 4.28
CA GLU A 106 -0.02 19.53 3.08
C GLU A 106 0.54 18.79 1.86
N ASP A 107 1.87 18.82 1.71
CA ASP A 107 2.56 18.14 0.61
C ASP A 107 2.50 16.61 0.76
N ALA A 108 2.60 16.08 1.98
CA ALA A 108 2.45 14.66 2.25
C ALA A 108 1.06 14.13 1.84
N VAL A 109 -0.02 14.83 2.23
CA VAL A 109 -1.40 14.48 1.87
C VAL A 109 -1.61 14.59 0.35
N ARG A 110 -1.11 15.67 -0.25
CA ARG A 110 -1.23 15.96 -1.68
C ARG A 110 -0.53 14.92 -2.55
N TYR A 111 0.71 14.58 -2.24
CA TYR A 111 1.45 13.57 -3.00
C TYR A 111 0.89 12.17 -2.79
N LEU A 112 0.41 11.85 -1.58
CA LEU A 112 -0.30 10.60 -1.32
C LEU A 112 -1.55 10.50 -2.21
N GLY A 113 -2.37 11.55 -2.27
CA GLY A 113 -3.55 11.60 -3.13
C GLY A 113 -3.22 11.39 -4.61
N ALA A 114 -2.21 12.09 -5.12
CA ALA A 114 -1.75 11.93 -6.50
C ALA A 114 -1.25 10.50 -6.81
N PHE A 115 -0.47 9.92 -5.89
CA PHE A 115 0.04 8.56 -6.02
C PHE A 115 -1.11 7.53 -6.10
N LEU A 116 -2.14 7.67 -5.27
CA LEU A 116 -3.28 6.75 -5.21
C LEU A 116 -4.26 6.90 -6.38
N ALA A 117 -4.40 8.12 -6.89
CA ALA A 117 -5.20 8.39 -8.09
C ALA A 117 -4.56 7.79 -9.35
N GLY A 118 -3.24 7.52 -9.32
CA GLY A 118 -2.49 7.06 -10.48
C GLY A 118 -2.40 8.12 -11.58
N ASP A 119 -2.55 9.39 -11.21
CA ASP A 119 -2.85 10.47 -12.14
C ASP A 119 -1.65 11.42 -12.27
N GLU A 120 -1.03 11.44 -13.46
CA GLU A 120 0.06 12.36 -13.78
C GLU A 120 -0.44 13.81 -13.97
N GLU A 121 -1.69 14.00 -14.41
CA GLU A 121 -2.23 15.33 -14.72
C GLU A 121 -2.56 16.14 -13.46
N LEU A 122 -3.10 15.49 -12.43
CA LEU A 122 -3.39 16.09 -11.13
C LEU A 122 -2.14 16.66 -10.43
N ILE A 123 -0.93 16.21 -10.80
CA ILE A 123 0.32 16.72 -10.24
C ILE A 123 0.73 18.01 -10.94
N SER A 124 0.55 18.10 -12.26
CA SER A 124 0.92 19.29 -13.05
C SER A 124 0.14 20.54 -12.61
N MET A 125 -1.11 20.36 -12.20
CA MET A 125 -1.97 21.42 -11.68
C MET A 125 -1.60 21.89 -10.28
N VAL A 126 -0.84 21.08 -9.52
CA VAL A 126 -0.62 21.33 -8.10
C VAL A 126 0.87 21.56 -7.80
N ALA A 127 1.80 21.13 -8.66
CA ALA A 127 3.22 21.39 -8.55
C ALA A 127 3.63 22.85 -8.86
N ASN A 128 2.70 23.66 -9.37
CA ASN A 128 2.90 25.09 -9.60
C ASN A 128 1.97 25.91 -8.69
N PRO A 129 2.48 26.57 -7.64
CA PRO A 129 1.72 27.59 -6.91
C PRO A 129 1.53 28.88 -7.73
#